data_AF-A0A7C1DGZ4-F1
#
_entry.id   AF-A0A7C1DGZ4-F1
#
_cell.length_a   1.000
_cell.length_b   1.000
_cell.length_c   1.000
_cell.angle_alpha   90.00
_cell.angle_beta   90.00
_cell.angle_gamma   90.00
#
_symmetry.space_group_name_H-M   'P 1'
#
loop_
_entity.id
_entity.type
_entity.pdbx_description
1 polymer ?
#
loop_
_entity_poly.entity_id
_entity_poly.type
_entity_poly.pdbx_seq_one_letter_code
_entity_poly.pdbx_strand_id
1 'polypeptide(L)' 'MLAKLTIFDFSLFSRAKMRFVNGLNVIIGENSTGKSHLLKLAYVVSALQSETARNQPSKLNYRLDERIAEKLVAVFRPEH' A
#
# COMPACT_ATOMS: atom_id res chain seq x y z
N MET A 1 -9.50 -7.44 -3.33
CA MET A 1 -8.74 -6.96 -4.49
C MET A 1 -8.66 -5.44 -4.40
N LEU A 2 -7.47 -4.85 -4.59
CA LEU A 2 -7.29 -3.40 -4.53
C LEU A 2 -7.93 -2.75 -5.76
N ALA A 3 -8.94 -1.90 -5.58
CA ALA A 3 -9.65 -1.23 -6.68
C ALA A 3 -9.09 0.17 -6.98
N LYS A 4 -8.62 0.88 -5.95
CA LYS A 4 -8.11 2.24 -6.06
C LYS A 4 -6.99 2.47 -5.06
N LEU A 5 -5.98 3.23 -5.46
CA LEU A 5 -4.94 3.75 -4.57
C LEU A 5 -4.82 5.26 -4.79
N THR A 6 -4.89 6.03 -3.71
CA THR A 6 -4.67 7.48 -3.73
C THR A 6 -3.53 7.78 -2.79
N ILE A 7 -2.54 8.53 -3.28
CA ILE A 7 -1.27 8.81 -2.61
C ILE A 7 -1.12 10.31 -2.50
N PHE A 8 -0.71 10.79 -1.33
CA PHE A 8 -0.36 12.17 -1.04
C PHE A 8 0.98 12.18 -0.31
N ASP A 9 1.91 13.00 -0.79
CA ASP A 9 3.22 13.28 -0.18
C ASP A 9 3.95 12.04 0.37
N PHE A 10 4.04 11.00 -0.46
CA PHE A 10 4.68 9.74 -0.08
C PHE A 10 5.82 9.40 -1.04
N SER A 11 7.05 9.39 -0.52
CA SER A 11 8.26 9.20 -1.30
C SER A 11 8.33 10.19 -2.47
N LEU A 12 8.42 9.71 -3.72
CA LEU A 12 8.55 10.53 -4.92
C LEU A 12 7.21 11.05 -5.46
N PHE A 13 6.09 10.69 -4.82
CA PHE A 13 4.75 11.08 -5.26
C PHE A 13 4.19 12.20 -4.36
N SER A 14 4.16 13.44 -4.88
CA SER A 14 3.40 14.53 -4.25
C SER A 14 1.90 14.24 -4.27
N ARG A 15 1.41 13.76 -5.42
CA ARG A 15 0.03 13.27 -5.56
C ARG A 15 -0.06 12.22 -6.67
N ALA A 16 -0.70 11.09 -6.38
CA ALA A 16 -1.02 10.10 -7.40
C ALA A 16 -2.39 9.46 -7.16
N LYS A 17 -3.10 9.13 -8.23
CA LYS A 17 -4.40 8.44 -8.19
C LYS A 17 -4.39 7.32 -9.21
N MET A 18 -4.67 6.11 -8.77
CA MET A 18 -4.69 4.92 -9.61
C MET A 18 -6.00 4.16 -9.43
N ARG A 19 -6.55 3.69 -10.54
CA ARG A 19 -7.70 2.78 -10.58
C ARG A 19 -7.22 1.49 -11.20
N PHE A 20 -7.39 0.39 -10.48
CA PHE A 20 -6.96 -0.93 -10.93
C PHE A 20 -8.12 -1.63 -11.62
N VAL A 21 -7.79 -2.41 -12.65
CA VAL A 21 -8.73 -3.30 -13.33
C VAL A 21 -8.64 -4.71 -12.76
N ASN A 22 -9.70 -5.50 -12.95
CA ASN A 22 -9.63 -6.94 -12.77
C ASN A 22 -8.69 -7.52 -13.83
N GLY A 23 -7.73 -8.36 -13.42
CA GLY A 23 -6.73 -8.94 -14.31
C GLY A 23 -5.35 -8.30 -14.16
N LEU A 24 -4.65 -8.08 -15.27
CA LEU A 24 -3.27 -7.59 -15.27
C LEU A 24 -3.22 -6.06 -15.34
N ASN A 25 -2.56 -5.45 -14.35
CA ASN A 25 -2.25 -4.03 -14.34
C ASN A 25 -0.76 -3.85 -14.64
N VAL A 26 -0.43 -3.07 -15.67
CA VAL A 26 0.96 -2.82 -16.09
C VAL A 26 1.37 -1.42 -15.66
N ILE A 27 2.46 -1.32 -14.89
CA ILE A 27 3.02 -0.05 -14.43
C ILE A 27 4.36 0.18 -15.15
N ILE A 28 4.43 1.26 -15.93
CA ILE A 28 5.60 1.65 -16.72
C ILE A 28 6.15 3.01 -16.27
N GLY A 29 7.42 3.26 -16.57
CA GLY A 29 8.10 4.52 -16.29
C GLY A 29 9.60 4.34 -16.20
N GLU A 30 10.36 5.43 -16.24
CA GLU A 30 11.82 5.42 -16.14
C GLU A 30 12.31 4.86 -14.81
N ASN A 31 13.57 4.42 -14.75
CA ASN A 31 14.18 4.00 -13.50
C ASN A 31 14.15 5.13 -12.47
N SER A 32 14.09 4.76 -11.19
CA SER A 32 14.09 5.73 -10.08
C SER A 32 12.90 6.69 -10.02
N THR A 33 11.79 6.42 -10.73
CA THR A 33 10.55 7.23 -10.67
C THR A 33 9.53 6.75 -9.61
N GLY A 34 9.93 5.84 -8.71
CA GLY A 34 9.07 5.39 -7.60
C GLY A 34 8.16 4.19 -7.90
N LYS A 35 8.32 3.53 -9.06
CA LYS A 35 7.53 2.32 -9.41
C LYS A 35 7.56 1.23 -8.33
N SER A 36 8.72 0.93 -7.77
CA SER A 36 8.85 -0.06 -6.69
C SER A 36 8.17 0.41 -5.39
N HIS A 37 8.21 1.71 -5.09
CA HIS A 37 7.55 2.28 -3.91
C HIS A 37 6.03 2.24 -4.05
N LEU A 38 5.53 2.50 -5.25
CA LEU A 38 4.12 2.34 -5.58
C LEU A 38 3.64 0.88 -5.36
N LEU A 39 4.38 -0.09 -5.89
CA LEU A 39 4.04 -1.51 -5.73
C LEU A 39 4.10 -1.94 -4.25
N LYS A 40 5.12 -1.49 -3.49
CA LYS A 40 5.22 -1.72 -2.05
C LYS A 40 4.00 -1.16 -1.31
N LEU A 41 3.58 0.06 -1.62
CA LEU A 41 2.41 0.68 -0.98
C LEU A 41 1.10 -0.06 -1.32
N ALA A 42 0.91 -0.43 -2.59
CA ALA A 42 -0.22 -1.25 -3.02
C ALA A 42 -0.25 -2.60 -2.29
N TYR A 43 0.91 -3.23 -2.11
CA TYR A 43 1.05 -4.46 -1.34
C TYR A 43 0.68 -4.27 0.14
N VAL A 44 1.19 -3.24 0.81
CA VAL A 44 0.89 -2.95 2.23
C VAL A 44 -0.63 -2.87 2.46
N VAL A 45 -1.33 -2.07 1.67
CA VAL A 45 -2.79 -1.90 1.78
C VAL A 45 -3.52 -3.22 1.50
N SER A 46 -3.12 -3.95 0.45
CA SER A 46 -3.75 -5.22 0.08
C SER A 46 -3.53 -6.32 1.14
N ALA A 47 -2.35 -6.36 1.75
CA ALA A 47 -2.01 -7.30 2.80
C ALA A 47 -2.83 -7.03 4.06
N LEU A 48 -2.90 -5.77 4.51
CA LEU A 48 -3.71 -5.37 5.66
C LEU A 48 -5.20 -5.68 5.46
N GLN A 49 -5.74 -5.43 4.26
CA GLN A 49 -7.11 -5.79 3.91
C GLN A 49 -7.34 -7.31 4.03
N SER A 50 -6.39 -8.12 3.55
CA SER A 50 -6.47 -9.58 3.59
C SER A 50 -6.34 -10.15 5.01
N GLU A 51 -5.49 -9.56 5.84
CA GLU A 51 -5.35 -9.91 7.26
C GLU A 51 -6.62 -9.57 8.05
N THR A 52 -7.26 -8.45 7.72
CA THR A 52 -8.53 -7.99 8.33
C THR A 52 -9.69 -8.90 7.97
N ALA A 53 -9.72 -9.45 6.74
CA ALA A 53 -10.76 -10.39 6.33
C ALA A 53 -10.66 -11.76 7.04
N ARG A 54 -9.48 -12.14 7.53
CA ARG A 54 -9.24 -13.43 8.20
C ARG A 54 -9.43 -13.39 9.72
N ASN A 55 -9.19 -12.24 10.34
CA ASN A 55 -9.29 -12.05 11.79
C ASN A 55 -10.58 -11.25 12.10
N GLN A 56 -11.38 -11.71 13.07
CA GLN A 56 -12.70 -11.12 13.37
C GLN A 56 -12.67 -9.57 13.42
N PRO A 57 -13.62 -8.88 12.73
CA PRO A 57 -13.54 -7.45 12.45
C PRO A 57 -13.57 -6.54 13.69
N SER A 58 -14.06 -7.05 14.83
CA SER A 58 -14.27 -6.28 16.06
C SER A 58 -12.98 -5.90 16.81
N LYS A 59 -11.86 -6.63 16.62
CA LYS A 59 -10.57 -6.32 17.25
C LYS A 59 -9.67 -5.39 16.44
N LEU A 60 -9.98 -5.18 15.17
CA LEU A 60 -9.09 -4.51 14.21
C LEU A 60 -9.23 -2.98 14.20
N ASN A 61 -10.43 -2.45 14.44
CA ASN A 61 -10.67 -1.00 14.40
C ASN A 61 -9.89 -0.21 15.47
N TYR A 62 -9.50 -0.85 16.57
CA TYR A 62 -8.83 -0.14 17.68
C TYR A 62 -7.35 0.19 17.39
N ARG A 63 -6.74 -0.40 16.35
CA ARG A 63 -5.28 -0.30 16.10
C ARG A 63 -4.88 -0.29 14.62
N LEU A 64 -5.76 0.16 13.72
CA LEU A 64 -5.44 0.20 12.29
C LEU A 64 -4.18 1.03 12.00
N ASP A 65 -4.04 2.17 12.67
CA ASP A 65 -2.90 3.09 12.48
C ASP A 65 -1.57 2.44 12.87
N GLU A 66 -1.51 1.77 14.02
CA GLU A 66 -0.33 1.01 14.48
C GLU A 66 0.04 -0.09 13.48
N ARG A 67 -0.95 -0.87 13.01
CA ARG A 67 -0.71 -1.96 12.05
C ARG A 67 -0.27 -1.44 10.68
N ILE A 68 -0.81 -0.31 10.24
CA ILE A 68 -0.38 0.37 9.02
C ILE A 68 1.09 0.78 9.17
N ALA A 69 1.45 1.43 10.29
CA ALA A 69 2.81 1.85 10.56
C ALA A 69 3.79 0.66 10.58
N GLU A 70 3.49 -0.39 11.35
CA GLU A 70 4.29 -1.62 11.42
C GLU A 70 4.52 -2.23 10.04
N LYS A 71 3.45 -2.34 9.22
CA LYS A 71 3.55 -2.91 7.89
C LYS A 71 4.36 -2.04 6.94
N LEU A 72 4.19 -0.71 7.01
CA LEU A 72 4.98 0.23 6.23
C LEU A 72 6.47 0.09 6.58
N VAL A 73 6.83 0.07 7.86
CA VAL A 73 8.23 -0.13 8.31
C VAL A 73 8.76 -1.49 7.82
N ALA A 74 8.02 -2.58 8.00
CA ALA A 74 8.45 -3.92 7.62
C ALA A 74 8.68 -4.09 6.10
N VAL A 75 7.90 -3.39 5.26
CA VAL A 75 7.96 -3.48 3.80
C VAL A 75 8.96 -2.48 3.20
N PHE A 76 8.97 -1.25 3.69
CA PHE A 76 9.87 -0.22 3.17
C PHE A 76 11.28 -0.36 3.71
N ARG A 77 11.43 -0.85 4.96
CA ARG A 77 12.71 -1.00 5.66
C ARG A 77 13.57 0.25 5.52
N PRO A 78 13.09 1.42 5.98
CA PRO A 78 13.92 2.62 5.98
C PRO A 78 15.18 2.36 6.82
N GLU A 79 16.33 2.81 6.33
CA GLU A 79 17.60 2.69 7.04
C GLU A 79 17.57 3.59 8.29
N HIS A 80 17.60 2.96 9.47
CA HIS A 80 18.04 3.50 10.75
C HIS A 80 18.60 2.35 11.60
#